data_AF-X1JFS3-F1
#
_entry.id   AF-X1JFS3-F1
#
_cell.length_a   1.000
_cell.length_b   1.000
_cell.length_c   1.000
_cell.angle_alpha   90.00
_cell.angle_beta   90.00
_cell.angle_gamma   90.00
#
_symmetry.space_group_name_H-M   'P 1'
#
loop_
_entity.id
_entity.type
_entity.pdbx_description
1 polymer ?
#
loop_
_entity_poly.entity_id
_entity_poly.type
_entity_poly.pdbx_seq_one_letter_code
_entity_poly.pdbx_strand_id
1 'polypeptide(L)'
;VLDPEQNNTFSDHYLEVPFDLSEVMFITTANNEDEIPYSLRDRMEIISIPGYTEYEKLQIAQLFLLPKQLNSHGFKKSNLEISEKAMKKLIKEYTREAGVRGLEKEIASICRKVALNVVYFKKN
;
A
#
# COMPACT_ATOMS: atom_id res chain seq x y z
N VAL A 1 9.78 -24.74 -5.71
CA VAL A 1 10.56 -23.57 -5.20
C VAL A 1 10.25 -23.25 -3.74
N LEU A 2 8.98 -23.17 -3.33
CA LEU A 2 8.58 -22.88 -1.93
C LEU A 2 8.63 -24.09 -0.98
N ASP A 3 9.14 -25.22 -1.44
CA ASP A 3 9.26 -26.42 -0.62
C ASP A 3 10.58 -26.36 0.15
N PRO A 4 10.57 -26.27 1.49
CA PRO A 4 11.80 -26.28 2.27
C PRO A 4 12.66 -27.54 2.03
N GLU A 5 12.05 -28.66 1.65
CA GLU A 5 12.77 -29.91 1.39
C GLU A 5 13.40 -29.97 0.00
N GLN A 6 12.99 -29.12 -0.94
CA GLN A 6 13.46 -29.15 -2.34
C GLN A 6 14.09 -27.84 -2.82
N ASN A 7 14.06 -26.78 -2.01
CA ASN A 7 14.56 -25.46 -2.41
C ASN A 7 16.10 -25.39 -2.50
N ASN A 8 16.83 -26.32 -1.86
CA ASN A 8 18.29 -26.41 -1.87
C ASN A 8 18.89 -26.92 -3.20
N THR A 9 18.07 -27.57 -4.04
CA THR A 9 18.47 -28.08 -5.36
C THR A 9 17.45 -27.70 -6.42
N PHE A 10 16.97 -26.45 -6.40
CA PHE A 10 16.03 -25.96 -7.41
C PHE A 10 16.71 -25.96 -8.79
N SER A 11 16.05 -26.54 -9.79
CA SER A 11 16.53 -26.53 -11.18
C SER A 11 15.59 -25.70 -12.04
N ASP A 12 16.16 -24.73 -12.75
CA ASP A 12 15.46 -23.95 -13.77
C ASP A 12 15.67 -24.57 -15.16
N HIS A 13 14.66 -24.51 -16.03
CA HIS A 13 14.71 -25.12 -17.36
C HIS A 13 15.74 -24.50 -18.30
N TYR A 14 16.19 -23.27 -18.04
CA TYR A 14 17.21 -22.62 -18.86
C TYR A 14 18.62 -22.95 -18.38
N LEU A 15 18.84 -22.94 -17.06
CA LEU A 15 20.16 -23.14 -16.47
C LEU A 15 20.54 -24.62 -16.32
N GLU A 16 19.55 -25.51 -16.11
CA GLU A 16 19.70 -26.96 -15.88
C GLU A 16 20.73 -27.36 -14.80
N VAL A 17 21.17 -26.39 -13.98
CA VAL A 17 22.06 -26.61 -12.84
C VAL A 17 21.29 -26.42 -11.52
N PRO A 18 21.56 -27.23 -10.50
CA PRO A 18 20.94 -27.06 -9.19
C PRO A 18 21.39 -25.74 -8.55
N PHE A 19 20.42 -24.97 -8.05
CA PHE A 19 20.60 -23.71 -7.34
C PHE A 19 19.98 -23.80 -5.95
N ASP A 20 20.69 -23.26 -4.96
CA ASP A 20 20.26 -23.26 -3.57
C ASP A 20 19.44 -22.01 -3.24
N LEU A 21 18.17 -22.20 -2.85
CA LEU A 21 17.23 -21.17 -2.40
C LEU A 21 16.84 -21.33 -0.92
N SER A 22 17.55 -22.15 -0.16
CA SER A 22 17.24 -22.43 1.24
C SER A 22 17.30 -21.20 2.15
N GLU A 23 18.20 -20.25 1.86
CA GLU A 23 18.35 -18.99 2.61
C GLU A 23 17.49 -17.84 2.05
N VAL A 24 16.65 -18.09 1.05
CA VAL A 24 15.78 -17.07 0.46
C VAL A 24 14.48 -16.95 1.25
N MET A 25 14.19 -15.74 1.74
CA MET A 25 12.91 -15.42 2.36
C MET A 25 11.84 -15.16 1.29
N PHE A 26 10.83 -16.02 1.22
CA PHE A 26 9.69 -15.85 0.33
C PHE A 26 8.54 -15.14 1.05
N ILE A 27 8.04 -14.06 0.44
CA ILE A 27 6.83 -13.35 0.90
C ILE A 27 5.85 -13.33 -0.26
N THR A 28 4.65 -13.85 -0.02
CA THR A 28 3.54 -13.87 -0.98
C THR A 28 2.37 -13.04 -0.45
N THR A 29 1.52 -12.55 -1.35
CA THR A 29 0.32 -11.79 -0.99
C THR A 29 -0.89 -12.39 -1.71
N ALA A 30 -2.00 -12.55 -1.00
CA ALA A 30 -3.27 -12.99 -1.58
C ALA A 30 -4.43 -12.16 -1.01
N ASN A 31 -5.46 -11.91 -1.83
CA ASN A 31 -6.70 -11.28 -1.36
C ASN A 31 -7.73 -12.32 -0.91
N ASN A 32 -7.68 -13.51 -1.50
CA ASN A 32 -8.55 -14.63 -1.19
C ASN A 32 -7.68 -15.86 -0.89
N GLU A 33 -7.74 -16.32 0.36
CA GLU A 33 -6.98 -17.49 0.83
C GLU A 33 -7.50 -18.79 0.21
N ASP A 34 -8.79 -18.86 -0.11
CA ASP A 34 -9.44 -20.07 -0.63
C ASP A 34 -9.07 -20.36 -2.10
N GLU A 35 -8.55 -19.37 -2.82
CA GLU A 35 -8.03 -19.54 -4.18
C GLU A 35 -6.60 -20.10 -4.20
N ILE A 36 -5.92 -20.15 -3.05
CA ILE A 36 -4.56 -20.68 -2.96
C ILE A 36 -4.63 -22.21 -2.99
N PRO A 37 -3.92 -22.89 -3.92
CA PRO A 37 -3.86 -24.34 -3.93
C PRO A 37 -3.40 -24.89 -2.58
N TYR A 38 -4.08 -25.92 -2.07
CA TYR A 38 -3.80 -26.51 -0.76
C TYR A 38 -2.33 -26.93 -0.60
N SER A 39 -1.71 -27.45 -1.67
CA SER A 39 -0.29 -27.85 -1.70
C SER A 39 0.68 -26.70 -1.44
N LEU A 40 0.31 -25.47 -1.79
CA LEU A 40 1.10 -24.27 -1.50
C LEU A 40 0.75 -23.70 -0.13
N ARG A 41 -0.54 -23.70 0.22
CA ARG A 41 -1.06 -23.19 1.50
C ARG A 41 -0.44 -23.91 2.70
N ASP A 42 -0.29 -25.22 2.64
CA ASP A 42 0.29 -26.05 3.70
C ASP A 42 1.80 -25.76 3.94
N ARG A 43 2.46 -25.09 2.99
CA ARG A 43 3.89 -24.76 3.01
C ARG A 43 4.16 -23.30 3.35
N MET A 44 3.12 -22.55 3.70
CA MET A 44 3.20 -21.11 3.99
C MET A 44 2.66 -20.84 5.39
N GLU A 45 3.30 -19.91 6.09
CA GLU A 45 2.69 -19.29 7.26
C GLU A 45 1.73 -18.19 6.80
N ILE A 46 0.47 -18.27 7.24
CA ILE A 46 -0.58 -17.34 6.82
C ILE A 46 -0.76 -16.25 7.87
N ILE A 47 -0.46 -15.01 7.47
CA ILE A 47 -0.66 -13.82 8.30
C ILE A 47 -1.83 -13.02 7.72
N SER A 48 -2.95 -13.00 8.44
CA SER A 48 -4.13 -12.23 8.04
C SER A 48 -3.99 -10.76 8.44
N ILE A 49 -4.12 -9.87 7.46
CA ILE A 49 -4.06 -8.42 7.66
C ILE A 49 -5.49 -7.86 7.56
N PRO A 50 -6.13 -7.51 8.68
CA PRO A 50 -7.49 -6.97 8.65
C PRO A 50 -7.53 -5.57 8.04
N GLY A 51 -8.74 -5.14 7.68
CA GLY A 51 -9.00 -3.76 7.29
C GLY A 51 -8.83 -2.79 8.46
N TYR A 52 -8.77 -1.51 8.14
CA TYR A 52 -8.59 -0.44 9.12
C TYR A 52 -9.92 0.16 9.56
N THR A 53 -10.03 0.44 10.85
CA THR A 53 -11.07 1.30 11.44
C THR A 53 -10.92 2.75 10.95
N GLU A 54 -11.97 3.56 11.06
CA GLU A 54 -11.90 4.98 10.70
C GLU A 54 -10.80 5.73 11.46
N TYR A 55 -10.59 5.39 12.73
CA TYR A 55 -9.56 5.99 13.56
C TYR A 55 -8.16 5.62 13.08
N GLU A 56 -7.91 4.34 12.76
CA GLU A 56 -6.64 3.90 12.20
C GLU A 56 -6.38 4.55 10.83
N LYS A 57 -7.40 4.63 9.97
CA LYS A 57 -7.26 5.33 8.68
C LYS A 57 -6.91 6.80 8.86
N LEU A 58 -7.48 7.46 9.86
CA LEU A 58 -7.14 8.84 10.18
C LEU A 58 -5.67 8.99 10.58
N GLN A 59 -5.18 8.13 11.47
CA GLN A 59 -3.78 8.13 11.89
C GLN A 59 -2.85 7.81 10.71
N ILE A 60 -3.19 6.81 9.89
CA ILE A 60 -2.42 6.46 8.68
C ILE A 60 -2.37 7.64 7.71
N ALA A 61 -3.50 8.33 7.52
CA ALA A 61 -3.57 9.48 6.63
C ALA A 61 -2.70 10.65 7.12
N GLN A 62 -2.72 10.95 8.42
CA GLN A 62 -1.95 12.06 8.99
C GLN A 62 -0.45 11.76 9.05
N LEU A 63 -0.08 10.55 9.47
CA LEU A 63 1.32 10.18 9.71
C LEU A 63 2.06 9.79 8.42
N PHE A 64 1.36 9.20 7.44
CA PHE A 64 2.00 8.63 6.26
C PHE A 64 1.46 9.17 4.94
N LEU A 65 0.14 9.12 4.70
CA LEU A 65 -0.39 9.42 3.36
C LEU A 65 -0.27 10.90 3.00
N LEU A 66 -0.69 11.80 3.88
CA LEU A 66 -0.61 13.24 3.64
C LEU A 66 0.84 13.70 3.46
N PRO A 67 1.80 13.38 4.37
CA PRO A 67 3.21 13.73 4.15
C PRO A 67 3.78 13.18 2.84
N LYS A 68 3.46 11.93 2.49
CA LYS A 68 3.87 11.31 1.23
C LYS A 68 3.32 12.07 0.03
N GLN A 69 2.02 12.38 0.02
CA GLN A 69 1.38 13.09 -1.10
C GLN A 69 1.88 14.53 -1.23
N LEU A 70 2.11 15.23 -0.11
CA LEU A 70 2.73 16.56 -0.12
C LEU A 70 4.11 16.54 -0.76
N ASN A 71 4.95 15.57 -0.38
CA ASN A 71 6.30 15.43 -0.94
C ASN A 71 6.26 15.10 -2.45
N SER A 72 5.46 14.11 -2.85
CA SER A 72 5.34 13.71 -4.26
C SER A 72 4.81 14.82 -5.17
N HIS A 73 4.03 15.77 -4.64
CA HIS A 73 3.50 16.91 -5.40
C HIS A 73 4.31 18.21 -5.20
N GLY A 74 5.48 18.15 -4.54
CA GLY A 74 6.39 19.28 -4.39
C GLY A 74 5.94 20.35 -3.40
N PHE A 75 5.01 20.04 -2.49
CA PHE A 75 4.62 20.96 -1.42
C PHE A 75 5.65 20.96 -0.28
N LYS A 76 5.94 22.15 0.26
CA LYS A 76 6.54 22.25 1.60
C LYS A 76 5.45 21.97 2.64
N LYS A 77 5.81 21.40 3.81
CA LYS A 77 4.85 21.08 4.89
C LYS A 77 3.96 22.26 5.30
N SER A 78 4.43 23.50 5.13
CA SER A 78 3.70 24.73 5.44
C SER A 78 2.65 25.13 4.40
N ASN A 79 2.62 24.51 3.22
CA ASN A 79 1.86 25.03 2.08
C ASN A 79 0.44 24.46 1.98
N LEU A 80 0.18 23.33 2.64
CA LEU A 80 -1.12 22.68 2.60
C LEU A 80 -1.32 21.86 3.88
N GLU A 81 -2.37 22.19 4.60
CA GLU A 81 -2.85 21.45 5.76
C GLU A 81 -4.28 20.96 5.50
N ILE A 82 -4.56 19.71 5.83
CA ILE A 82 -5.91 19.15 5.81
C ILE A 82 -6.31 18.94 7.27
N SER A 83 -7.33 19.68 7.72
CA SER A 83 -7.81 19.55 9.09
C SER A 83 -8.32 18.13 9.38
N GLU A 84 -8.22 17.70 10.64
CA GLU A 84 -8.69 16.39 11.06
C GLU A 84 -10.17 16.17 10.70
N LYS A 85 -11.00 17.21 10.85
CA LYS A 85 -12.42 17.17 10.47
C LYS A 85 -12.61 16.91 8.98
N ALA A 86 -11.83 17.55 8.12
CA ALA A 86 -11.87 17.31 6.68
C ALA A 86 -11.40 15.90 6.34
N MET A 87 -10.35 15.39 7.01
CA MET A 87 -9.86 14.03 6.80
C MET A 87 -10.89 12.97 7.21
N LYS A 88 -11.53 13.15 8.38
CA LYS A 88 -12.65 12.28 8.82
C LYS A 88 -13.80 12.28 7.81
N LYS A 89 -14.10 13.44 7.23
CA LYS A 89 -15.11 13.57 6.18
C LYS A 89 -14.74 12.78 4.93
N LEU A 90 -13.49 12.87 4.47
CA LEU A 90 -12.99 12.07 3.33
C LEU A 90 -13.15 10.57 3.59
N ILE A 91 -12.72 10.11 4.77
CA ILE A 91 -12.82 8.69 5.14
C ILE A 91 -14.28 8.21 5.09
N LYS A 92 -15.21 8.97 5.66
CA LYS A 92 -16.62 8.57 5.79
C LYS A 92 -17.43 8.69 4.50
N GLU A 93 -17.26 9.81 3.79
CA GLU A 93 -18.18 10.20 2.71
C GLU A 93 -17.59 9.93 1.32
N TYR A 94 -16.26 9.84 1.19
CA TYR A 94 -15.58 9.74 -0.11
C TYR A 94 -14.82 8.43 -0.28
N THR A 95 -14.72 7.58 0.75
CA THR A 95 -14.09 6.26 0.64
C THR A 95 -15.02 5.16 1.14
N ARG A 96 -15.05 4.03 0.44
CA ARG A 96 -15.79 2.82 0.86
C ARG A 96 -14.97 1.58 0.56
N GLU A 97 -13.94 1.37 1.36
CA GLU A 97 -12.99 0.26 1.25
C GLU A 97 -12.50 -0.16 2.64
N ALA A 98 -11.89 -1.34 2.77
CA ALA A 98 -11.23 -1.76 4.01
C ALA A 98 -9.83 -1.13 4.17
N GLY A 99 -9.13 -0.91 3.06
CA GLY A 99 -7.80 -0.29 3.01
C GLY A 99 -7.83 1.24 2.97
N VAL A 100 -6.77 1.82 2.41
CA VAL A 100 -6.57 3.29 2.32
C VAL A 100 -6.21 3.77 0.91
N ARG A 101 -6.44 2.96 -0.13
CA ARG A 101 -6.04 3.29 -1.51
C ARG A 101 -6.92 4.39 -2.10
N GLY A 102 -8.22 4.31 -1.90
CA GLY A 102 -9.18 5.38 -2.19
C GLY A 102 -8.87 6.64 -1.40
N LEU A 103 -8.57 6.49 -0.10
CA LEU A 103 -8.18 7.64 0.74
C LEU A 103 -6.95 8.36 0.20
N GLU A 104 -5.90 7.60 -0.17
CA GLU A 104 -4.69 8.17 -0.79
C GLU A 104 -5.00 8.89 -2.10
N LYS A 105 -5.89 8.33 -2.95
CA LYS A 105 -6.33 8.97 -4.21
C LYS A 105 -7.05 10.30 -3.96
N GLU A 106 -7.93 10.37 -2.98
CA GLU A 106 -8.65 11.60 -2.62
C GLU A 106 -7.68 12.68 -2.12
N ILE A 107 -6.74 12.32 -1.23
CA ILE A 107 -5.70 13.24 -0.76
C ILE A 107 -4.85 13.75 -1.93
N ALA A 108 -4.46 12.87 -2.85
CA ALA A 108 -3.71 13.25 -4.05
C ALA A 108 -4.51 14.19 -4.97
N SER A 109 -5.83 13.98 -5.08
CA SER A 109 -6.73 14.86 -5.84
C SER A 109 -6.75 16.28 -5.28
N ILE A 110 -6.86 16.40 -3.95
CA ILE A 110 -6.78 17.69 -3.25
C ILE A 110 -5.43 18.36 -3.51
N CYS A 111 -4.32 17.62 -3.36
CA CYS A 111 -2.98 18.13 -3.62
C CYS A 111 -2.85 18.70 -5.04
N ARG A 112 -3.31 17.97 -6.07
CA ARG A 112 -3.30 18.45 -7.46
C ARG A 112 -4.13 19.71 -7.64
N LYS A 113 -5.33 19.77 -7.04
CA LYS A 113 -6.21 20.93 -7.16
C LYS A 113 -5.60 22.18 -6.51
N VAL A 114 -4.96 22.02 -5.35
CA VAL A 114 -4.25 23.12 -4.67
C VAL A 114 -3.05 23.57 -5.48
N ALA A 115 -2.25 22.64 -6.04
CA ALA A 115 -1.08 22.98 -6.85
C ALA A 115 -1.49 23.80 -8.08
N LEU A 116 -2.56 23.38 -8.76
CA LEU A 116 -3.17 24.09 -9.87
C LEU A 116 -3.54 25.53 -9.46
N ASN A 117 -4.28 25.68 -8.36
CA ASN A 117 -4.69 26.98 -7.85
C ASN A 117 -3.49 27.87 -7.52
N VAL A 118 -2.46 27.34 -6.87
CA VAL A 118 -1.25 28.11 -6.56
C VAL A 118 -0.60 28.64 -7.84
N VAL A 119 -0.49 27.84 -8.90
CA VAL A 119 0.11 28.30 -10.17
C VAL A 119 -0.76 29.35 -10.88
N TYR A 120 -2.08 29.19 -10.92
CA TYR A 120 -2.96 30.15 -11.59
C TYR A 120 -3.12 31.46 -10.81
N PHE A 121 -3.30 31.40 -9.48
CA PHE A 121 -3.56 32.59 -8.67
C PHE A 121 -2.31 33.37 -8.28
N LYS A 122 -1.09 32.83 -8.43
CA LYS A 122 0.16 33.61 -8.29
C LYS A 122 0.47 34.49 -9.51
N LYS A 123 -0.33 34.38 -10.58
CA LYS A 123 -0.13 35.09 -11.85
C LYS A 123 -0.96 36.37 -11.98
N ASN A 124 -1.76 36.70 -10.98
CA ASN A 124 -2.47 37.98 -10.80
C ASN A 124 -1.97 38.66 -9.53
#